data_AF-A0A6A0HW92-F1
#
_entry.id   AF-A0A6A0HW92-F1
#
_cell.length_a   1.000
_cell.length_b   1.000
_cell.length_c   1.000
_cell.angle_alpha   90.00
_cell.angle_beta   90.00
_cell.angle_gamma   90.00
#
_symmetry.space_group_name_H-M   'P 1'
#
loop_
_entity.id
_entity.type
_entity.pdbx_description
1 polymer ?
#
loop_
_entity_poly.entity_id
_entity_poly.type
_entity_poly.pdbx_seq_one_letter_code
_entity_poly.pdbx_strand_id
1 'polypeptide(L)' 'MKSLSQYRQALDLIYRLPHLTILTINPTVLRQSHALIAKYQLLSSDAIHAATCIANGIHHIATNDKDFLRVKRLKVWLP' A
#
# COMPACT_ATOMS: atom_id res chain seq x y z
N MET A 1 0.94 -25.18 -8.33
CA MET A 1 0.84 -23.92 -9.10
C MET A 1 -0.63 -23.51 -9.11
N LYS A 2 -1.00 -22.33 -8.60
CA LYS A 2 -2.40 -21.88 -8.66
C LYS A 2 -2.80 -21.71 -10.14
N SER A 3 -4.00 -22.13 -10.52
CA SER A 3 -4.46 -22.02 -11.91
C SER A 3 -4.79 -20.57 -12.26
N LEU A 4 -4.69 -20.21 -13.54
CA LEU A 4 -5.12 -18.89 -14.03
C LEU A 4 -6.60 -18.60 -13.72
N SER A 5 -7.43 -19.65 -13.64
CA SER A 5 -8.83 -19.53 -13.23
C SER A 5 -8.98 -19.10 -11.77
N GLN A 6 -8.14 -19.60 -10.86
CA GLN A 6 -8.14 -19.19 -9.45
C GLN A 6 -7.72 -17.72 -9.28
N TYR A 7 -6.81 -17.22 -10.11
CA TYR A 7 -6.40 -15.81 -10.08
C TYR A 7 -7.54 -14.86 -10.49
N ARG A 8 -8.24 -15.18 -11.59
CA ARG A 8 -9.39 -14.36 -12.05
C ARG A 8 -10.50 -14.30 -11.01
N GLN A 9 -10.83 -15.45 -10.42
CA GLN A 9 -11.83 -15.53 -9.35
C GLN A 9 -11.43 -14.69 -8.12
N ALA A 10 -10.14 -14.66 -7.77
CA ALA A 10 -9.66 -13.85 -6.66
C ALA A 10 -9.80 -12.35 -6.96
N LEU A 11 -9.48 -11.90 -8.18
CA LEU A 11 -9.68 -10.51 -8.58
C LEU A 11 -11.16 -10.12 -8.54
N ASP A 12 -12.04 -10.95 -9.11
CA ASP A 12 -13.48 -10.68 -9.10
C ASP A 12 -14.03 -10.57 -7.67
N LEU A 13 -13.52 -11.39 -6.75
CA LEU A 13 -13.87 -11.32 -5.34
C LEU A 13 -13.41 -10.00 -4.70
N ILE A 14 -12.16 -9.59 -4.93
CA ILE A 14 -11.62 -8.32 -4.42
C ILE A 14 -12.49 -7.15 -4.87
N TYR A 15 -12.84 -7.08 -6.16
CA TYR A 15 -13.67 -5.99 -6.70
C TYR A 15 -15.11 -5.98 -6.17
N ARG A 16 -15.58 -7.09 -5.59
CA ARG A 16 -16.92 -7.21 -5.00
C ARG A 16 -16.95 -7.03 -3.48
N LEU A 17 -15.79 -6.85 -2.84
CA LEU A 17 -15.74 -6.68 -1.39
C LEU A 17 -16.49 -5.41 -0.96
N PRO A 18 -17.52 -5.52 -0.10
CA PRO A 18 -18.18 -4.35 0.42
C PRO A 18 -17.19 -3.54 1.26
N HIS A 19 -17.27 -2.22 1.15
CA HIS A 19 -16.39 -1.28 1.87
C HIS A 19 -14.91 -1.34 1.47
N LEU A 20 -14.56 -1.97 0.34
CA LEU A 20 -13.23 -1.81 -0.26
C LEU A 20 -13.19 -0.54 -1.12
N THR A 21 -12.21 0.32 -0.88
CA THR A 21 -11.89 1.45 -1.76
C THR A 21 -10.52 1.24 -2.39
N ILE A 22 -10.46 1.24 -3.72
CA ILE A 22 -9.21 1.15 -4.48
C ILE A 22 -8.72 2.56 -4.76
N LEU A 23 -7.53 2.90 -4.26
CA LEU A 23 -6.94 4.22 -4.45
C LEU A 23 -6.08 4.26 -5.70
N THR A 24 -6.23 5.32 -6.50
CA THR A 24 -5.40 5.57 -7.68
C THR A 24 -4.09 6.25 -7.28
N ILE A 25 -2.98 5.79 -7.86
CA ILE A 25 -1.69 6.46 -7.76
C ILE A 25 -1.69 7.63 -8.76
N ASN A 26 -1.35 8.83 -8.29
CA ASN A 26 -1.25 10.03 -9.11
C ASN A 26 0.17 10.63 -9.04
N PRO A 27 0.51 11.61 -9.90
CA PRO A 27 1.84 12.22 -9.90
C PRO A 27 2.27 12.83 -8.56
N THR A 28 1.33 13.31 -7.75
CA THR A 28 1.62 13.83 -6.40
C THR A 28 2.10 12.72 -5.46
N VAL A 29 1.43 11.56 -5.48
CA VAL A 29 1.85 10.37 -4.73
C VAL A 29 3.24 9.92 -5.17
N LEU A 30 3.50 9.85 -6.48
CA LEU A 30 4.81 9.48 -7.00
C LEU A 30 5.90 10.47 -6.57
N ARG A 31 5.64 11.77 -6.63
CA ARG A 31 6.61 12.78 -6.16
C ARG A 31 6.89 12.63 -4.66
N GLN A 32 5.86 12.37 -3.86
CA GLN A 32 6.02 12.16 -2.42
C GLN A 32 6.78 10.86 -2.11
N SER A 33 6.56 9.79 -2.88
CA SER A 33 7.25 8.51 -2.65
C SER A 33 8.76 8.65 -2.79
N HIS A 34 9.27 9.44 -3.75
CA HIS A 34 10.71 9.72 -3.88
C HIS A 34 11.33 10.29 -2.60
N ALA A 35 10.64 11.20 -1.92
CA ALA A 35 11.12 11.74 -0.65
C ALA A 35 11.13 10.68 0.47
N LEU A 36 10.17 9.74 0.46
CA LEU A 36 10.10 8.65 1.42
C LEU A 36 11.16 7.57 1.19
N ILE A 37 11.52 7.29 -0.07
CA ILE A 37 12.65 6.40 -0.41
C ILE A 37 13.92 6.89 0.28
N ALA A 38 14.28 8.15 0.07
CA ALA A 38 15.49 8.71 0.66
C ALA A 38 15.42 8.77 2.20
N LYS A 39 14.26 9.13 2.75
CA LYS A 39 14.09 9.33 4.19
C LYS A 39 14.07 8.02 5.00
N TYR A 40 13.44 6.99 4.45
CA TYR A 40 13.17 5.75 5.18
C TYR A 40 13.86 4.53 4.57
N GLN A 41 14.62 4.69 3.47
CA GLN A 41 15.29 3.61 2.74
C GLN A 41 14.31 2.49 2.37
N LEU A 42 13.14 2.90 1.88
CA LEU A 42 12.10 2.00 1.38
C LEU A 42 12.37 1.65 -0.08
N LEU A 43 11.95 0.46 -0.50
CA LEU A 43 11.84 0.13 -1.91
C LEU A 43 10.73 0.98 -2.56
N SER A 44 10.79 1.10 -3.89
CA SER A 44 9.89 1.98 -4.64
C SER A 44 8.41 1.67 -4.40
N SER A 45 8.02 0.40 -4.34
CA SER A 45 6.65 -0.03 -4.05
C SER A 45 6.19 0.42 -2.67
N ASP A 46 7.04 0.25 -1.66
CA ASP A 46 6.68 0.52 -0.27
C ASP A 46 6.61 2.02 -0.01
N ALA A 47 7.50 2.78 -0.65
CA ALA A 47 7.42 4.23 -0.67
C ALA A 47 6.15 4.73 -1.34
N ILE A 48 5.68 4.10 -2.43
CA ILE A 48 4.41 4.43 -3.09
C ILE A 48 3.22 4.12 -2.17
N HIS A 49 3.20 2.96 -1.51
CA HIS A 49 2.17 2.63 -0.53
C HIS A 49 2.14 3.64 0.62
N ALA A 50 3.31 3.94 1.20
CA ALA A 50 3.41 4.90 2.30
C ALA A 50 2.97 6.31 1.88
N ALA A 51 3.39 6.77 0.70
CA ALA A 51 2.96 8.05 0.13
C ALA A 51 1.45 8.08 -0.14
N THR A 52 0.89 6.98 -0.66
CA THR A 52 -0.56 6.85 -0.88
C THR A 52 -1.34 6.98 0.42
N CYS A 53 -0.93 6.28 1.47
CA CYS A 53 -1.56 6.41 2.78
C CYS A 53 -1.49 7.85 3.30
N ILE A 54 -0.29 8.44 3.27
CA ILE A 54 -0.05 9.81 3.75
C ILE A 54 -0.88 10.85 2.99
N ALA A 55 -0.97 10.74 1.67
CA ALA A 55 -1.72 11.67 0.82
C ALA A 55 -3.23 11.62 1.06
N ASN A 56 -3.74 10.46 1.51
CA ASN A 56 -5.16 10.24 1.78
C ASN A 56 -5.52 10.34 3.28
N GLY A 57 -4.60 10.80 4.14
CA GLY A 57 -4.85 10.91 5.59
C GLY A 57 -4.99 9.54 6.29
N ILE A 58 -4.45 8.47 5.71
CA ILE A 58 -4.49 7.13 6.28
C ILE A 58 -3.28 6.97 7.22
N HIS A 59 -3.57 6.66 8.48
CA HIS A 59 -2.57 6.54 9.55
C HIS A 59 -2.31 5.10 9.98
N HIS A 60 -3.03 4.14 9.43
CA HIS A 60 -2.94 2.73 9.79
C HIS A 60 -2.69 1.89 8.54
N ILE A 61 -1.81 0.89 8.66
CA ILE A 61 -1.54 -0.05 7.56
C ILE A 61 -1.51 -1.48 8.11
N ALA A 62 -2.27 -2.38 7.47
CA ALA A 62 -2.22 -3.81 7.75
C ALA A 62 -1.23 -4.45 6.78
N THR A 63 -0.09 -4.91 7.30
CA THR A 63 0.97 -5.52 6.49
C THR A 63 1.87 -6.38 7.35
N ASN A 64 2.42 -7.47 6.78
CA ASN A 64 3.48 -8.26 7.41
C ASN A 64 4.87 -7.67 7.17
N ASP A 65 4.97 -6.64 6.34
CA ASP A 65 6.23 -6.00 6.00
C ASP A 65 6.68 -5.06 7.12
N LYS A 66 7.79 -5.44 7.76
CA LYS A 66 8.39 -4.72 8.88
C LYS A 66 9.01 -3.39 8.46
N ASP A 67 9.26 -3.17 7.17
CA ASP A 67 9.84 -1.91 6.70
C ASP A 67 8.94 -0.70 6.99
N PHE A 68 7.63 -0.90 7.03
CA PHE A 68 6.66 0.14 7.39
C PHE A 68 6.76 0.59 8.85
N LEU A 69 7.40 -0.18 9.74
CA LEU A 69 7.69 0.26 11.11
C LEU A 69 8.62 1.48 11.15
N ARG A 70 9.41 1.70 10.09
CA ARG A 70 10.29 2.88 9.97
C ARG A 70 9.50 4.16 9.65
N VAL A 71 8.29 4.04 9.10
CA VAL A 71 7.48 5.17 8.64
C VAL A 71 6.64 5.74 9.79
N LYS A 72 7.19 6.71 10.52
CA LYS A 72 6.58 7.33 11.72
C LYS A 72 5.12 7.83 11.55
N ARG A 73 4.66 8.10 10.32
CA ARG A 73 3.28 8.55 10.05
C ARG A 73 2.26 7.42 9.98
N LEU A 74 2.72 6.17 10.00
CA LEU A 74 1.89 4.98 9.88
C LEU A 74 2.03 4.13 11.15
N LYS A 75 0.89 3.67 11.66
CA LYS A 75 0.81 2.63 12.67
C LYS A 75 0.57 1.30 11.96
N VAL A 76 1.54 0.39 12.08
CA VAL A 76 1.44 -0.96 11.51
C VAL A 76 0.54 -1.83 12.38
N TRP A 77 -0.39 -2.53 11.73
CA TRP A 77 -1.16 -3.63 12.30
C TRP A 77 -0.63 -4.94 11.74
N LEU A 78 -0.09 -5.78 12.63
CA LEU A 78 0.33 -7.13 12.30
C LEU A 78 -0.85 -8.08 12.54
N PRO A 79 -1.12 -9.02 11.62
CA PRO A 79 -2.09 -10.09 11.82
C PRO A 79 -1.65 -11.10 12.89
#